data_AF-A0A1V4E765-F1
#
_entry.id   AF-A0A1V4E765-F1
#
_cell.length_a   1.000
_cell.length_b   1.000
_cell.length_c   1.000
_cell.angle_alpha   90.00
_cell.angle_beta   90.00
_cell.angle_gamma   90.00
#
_symmetry.space_group_name_H-M   'P 1'
#
loop_
_entity.id
_entity.type
_entity.pdbx_description
1 polymer ?
#
loop_
_entity_poly.entity_id
_entity_poly.type
_entity_poly.pdbx_seq_one_letter_code
_entity_poly.pdbx_strand_id
1 'polypeptide(L)'
;MSPTTAGIVFIGSLVVALVLTHRPLGDYMYRVYSGTRHLAVERVIYRLVGVRPDAEQRWNVYARGVLAFSAVSILFLYAFQRLQDKLLLSLGFPGVTDHVAWNTAVSFVTNTNWQAYSGESTMGHLVQMAG
;
A
#
# COMPACT_ATOMS: atom_id res chain seq x y z
N MET A 1 -17.54 -17.97 30.32
CA MET A 1 -16.74 -16.75 30.58
C MET A 1 -17.67 -15.55 30.51
N SER A 2 -17.54 -14.56 31.41
CA SER A 2 -18.35 -13.34 31.31
C SER A 2 -17.84 -12.43 30.18
N PRO A 3 -18.68 -11.54 29.61
CA PRO A 3 -18.24 -10.57 28.59
C PRO A 3 -17.05 -9.71 29.06
N THR A 4 -17.05 -9.32 30.33
CA THR A 4 -15.95 -8.55 30.95
C THR A 4 -14.64 -9.34 30.95
N THR A 5 -14.68 -10.62 31.38
CA THR A 5 -13.48 -11.47 31.37
C THR A 5 -12.99 -11.72 29.95
N ALA A 6 -13.87 -11.92 28.98
CA ALA A 6 -13.50 -12.07 27.57
C ALA A 6 -12.81 -10.81 27.02
N GLY A 7 -13.35 -9.62 27.33
CA GLY A 7 -12.75 -8.34 26.94
C GLY A 7 -11.37 -8.12 27.55
N ILE A 8 -11.19 -8.43 28.84
CA ILE A 8 -9.88 -8.34 29.51
C ILE A 8 -8.85 -9.27 28.85
N VAL A 9 -9.25 -10.52 28.57
CA VAL A 9 -8.36 -11.49 27.92
C VAL A 9 -7.99 -11.05 26.50
N PHE A 10 -8.94 -10.50 25.74
CA PHE A 10 -8.69 -9.97 24.39
C PHE A 10 -7.70 -8.80 24.40
N ILE A 11 -7.91 -7.81 25.28
CA ILE A 11 -7.00 -6.67 25.39
C ILE A 11 -5.61 -7.15 25.84
N GLY A 12 -5.56 -8.03 26.84
CA GLY A 12 -4.31 -8.59 27.33
C GLY A 12 -3.54 -9.35 26.24
N SER A 13 -4.21 -10.21 25.48
CA SER A 13 -3.58 -10.96 24.39
C SER A 13 -3.13 -10.06 23.23
N LEU A 14 -3.90 -9.02 22.89
CA LEU A 14 -3.51 -8.02 21.89
C LEU A 14 -2.24 -7.26 22.32
N VAL A 15 -2.18 -6.79 23.57
CA VAL A 15 -1.01 -6.10 24.11
C VAL A 15 0.21 -7.02 24.10
N VAL A 16 0.05 -8.27 24.52
CA VAL A 16 1.15 -9.26 24.47
C VAL A 16 1.61 -9.48 23.04
N ALA A 17 0.70 -9.65 22.08
CA ALA A 17 1.05 -9.82 20.67
C ALA A 17 1.82 -8.60 20.11
N LEU A 18 1.39 -7.38 20.44
CA LEU A 18 2.10 -6.15 20.07
C LEU A 18 3.50 -6.07 20.70
N VAL A 19 3.63 -6.38 21.99
CA VAL A 19 4.93 -6.38 22.67
C VAL A 19 5.87 -7.43 22.08
N LEU A 20 5.37 -8.60 21.72
CA LEU A 20 6.19 -9.64 21.11
C LEU A 20 6.62 -9.31 19.67
N THR A 21 5.80 -8.55 18.92
CA THR A 21 6.06 -8.24 17.50
C THR A 21 6.82 -6.93 17.28
N HIS A 22 6.60 -5.90 18.11
CA HIS A 22 7.21 -4.57 17.87
C HIS A 22 8.73 -4.60 17.95
N ARG A 23 9.31 -5.37 18.88
CA ARG A 23 10.77 -5.43 19.07
C ARG A 23 11.50 -6.09 17.89
N PRO A 24 11.17 -7.33 17.47
CA PRO A 24 11.86 -7.94 16.33
C PRO A 24 11.65 -7.16 15.03
N LEU A 25 10.44 -6.61 14.82
CA LEU A 25 10.14 -5.79 13.66
C LEU A 25 10.91 -4.45 13.69
N GLY A 26 10.93 -3.76 14.83
CA GLY A 26 11.65 -2.50 15.01
C GLY A 26 13.16 -2.66 14.83
N ASP A 27 13.75 -3.70 15.44
CA ASP A 27 15.18 -4.01 15.27
C ASP A 27 15.49 -4.35 13.79
N TYR A 28 14.57 -5.02 13.10
CA TYR A 28 14.71 -5.29 11.66
C TYR A 28 14.65 -4.01 10.83
N MET A 29 13.66 -3.14 11.06
CA MET A 29 13.55 -1.84 10.38
C MET A 29 14.79 -0.97 10.60
N TYR A 30 15.31 -0.93 11.82
CA TYR A 30 16.57 -0.22 12.13
C TYR A 30 17.71 -0.74 11.25
N ARG A 31 17.92 -2.07 11.19
CA ARG A 31 18.97 -2.68 10.37
C ARG A 31 18.80 -2.41 8.87
N VAL A 32 17.57 -2.37 8.37
CA VAL A 32 17.27 -2.08 6.95
C VAL A 32 17.57 -0.61 6.62
N TYR A 33 17.19 0.33 7.50
CA TYR A 33 17.37 1.76 7.24
C TYR A 33 18.77 2.28 7.54
N SER A 34 19.52 1.67 8.47
CA SER A 34 20.89 2.07 8.82
C SER A 34 21.97 1.21 8.17
N GLY A 35 21.59 0.12 7.51
CA GLY A 35 22.53 -0.83 6.91
C GLY A 35 23.19 -0.28 5.65
N THR A 36 24.50 -0.46 5.52
CA THR A 36 25.27 -0.08 4.33
C THR A 36 25.55 -1.27 3.40
N ARG A 37 25.06 -2.46 3.74
CA ARG A 37 25.32 -3.71 3.00
C ARG A 37 24.12 -4.07 2.14
N HIS A 38 24.30 -4.03 0.83
CA HIS A 38 23.31 -4.45 -0.15
C HIS A 38 23.50 -5.92 -0.57
N LEU A 39 22.44 -6.71 -0.54
CA LEU A 39 22.43 -8.11 -1.02
C LEU A 39 22.60 -8.18 -2.54
N ALA A 40 23.02 -9.34 -3.06
CA ALA A 40 23.22 -9.51 -4.50
C ALA A 40 21.92 -9.28 -5.31
N VAL A 41 20.79 -9.75 -4.78
CA VAL A 41 19.46 -9.56 -5.40
C VAL A 41 19.07 -8.07 -5.42
N GLU A 42 19.33 -7.35 -4.33
CA GLU A 42 19.06 -5.90 -4.25
C GLU A 42 19.84 -5.12 -5.30
N ARG A 43 21.14 -5.44 -5.49
CA ARG A 43 21.97 -4.80 -6.53
C ARG A 43 21.43 -5.03 -7.94
N VAL A 44 20.88 -6.22 -8.21
CA VAL A 44 20.24 -6.51 -9.51
C VAL A 44 18.99 -5.63 -9.68
N ILE A 45 18.14 -5.54 -8.66
CA ILE A 45 16.92 -4.71 -8.70
C ILE A 45 17.28 -3.22 -8.87
N TYR A 46 18.25 -2.72 -8.09
CA TYR A 46 18.71 -1.33 -8.21
C TYR A 46 19.20 -1.02 -9.63
N ARG A 47 19.93 -1.95 -10.25
CA ARG A 47 20.39 -1.79 -11.63
C ARG A 47 19.24 -1.79 -12.65
N LEU A 48 18.24 -2.66 -12.46
CA LEU A 48 17.08 -2.74 -13.36
C LEU A 48 16.19 -1.49 -13.28
N VAL A 49 16.00 -0.94 -12.08
CA VAL A 49 15.18 0.26 -11.84
C VAL A 49 15.99 1.55 -12.02
N GLY A 50 17.32 1.46 -12.13
CA GLY A 50 18.22 2.61 -12.26
C GLY A 50 18.44 3.39 -10.95
N VAL A 51 18.23 2.75 -9.81
CA VAL A 51 18.42 3.34 -8.48
C VAL A 51 19.88 3.28 -8.08
N ARG A 52 20.41 4.39 -7.53
CA ARG A 52 21.71 4.42 -6.86
C ARG A 52 21.48 4.38 -5.36
N PRO A 53 21.73 3.24 -4.67
CA PRO A 53 21.34 3.07 -3.28
C PRO A 53 22.15 3.92 -2.30
N ASP A 54 23.39 4.26 -2.65
CA ASP A 54 24.28 5.06 -1.80
C ASP A 54 24.18 6.58 -2.09
N ALA A 55 23.20 6.99 -2.91
CA ALA A 55 23.00 8.40 -3.24
C ALA A 55 22.10 9.09 -2.20
N GLU A 56 22.61 10.12 -1.55
CA GLU A 56 21.82 10.96 -0.66
C GLU A 56 20.86 11.87 -1.44
N GLN A 57 19.66 12.09 -0.89
CA GLN A 57 18.65 12.99 -1.47
C GLN A 57 18.47 14.22 -0.57
N ARG A 58 18.46 15.40 -1.19
CA ARG A 58 18.00 16.62 -0.53
C ARG A 58 16.49 16.52 -0.28
N TRP A 59 16.00 17.09 0.81
CA TRP A 59 14.59 17.01 1.21
C TRP A 59 13.61 17.44 0.10
N ASN A 60 13.99 18.45 -0.70
CA ASN A 60 13.17 18.96 -1.79
C ASN A 60 13.06 17.96 -2.96
N VAL A 61 14.12 17.21 -3.23
CA VAL A 61 14.12 16.13 -4.24
C VAL A 61 13.25 14.97 -3.73
N TYR A 62 13.40 14.60 -2.45
CA TYR A 62 12.59 13.56 -1.83
C TYR A 62 11.09 13.92 -1.87
N ALA A 63 10.72 15.12 -1.41
CA ALA A 63 9.33 15.58 -1.39
C ALA A 63 8.72 15.60 -2.80
N ARG A 64 9.45 16.12 -3.79
CA ARG A 64 9.00 16.09 -5.20
C ARG A 64 8.86 14.65 -5.72
N GLY A 65 9.76 13.76 -5.35
CA GLY A 65 9.69 12.34 -5.71
C GLY A 65 8.42 11.68 -5.17
N VAL A 66 8.13 11.86 -3.88
CA VAL A 66 6.92 11.34 -3.24
C VAL A 66 5.66 11.92 -3.90
N LEU A 67 5.61 13.23 -4.14
CA LEU A 67 4.46 13.88 -4.79
C LEU A 67 4.27 13.42 -6.24
N ALA A 68 5.35 13.31 -7.02
CA ALA A 68 5.30 12.85 -8.40
C ALA A 68 4.86 11.38 -8.48
N PHE A 69 5.42 10.51 -7.63
CA PHE A 69 5.01 9.12 -7.55
C PHE A 69 3.53 9.00 -7.18
N SER A 70 3.09 9.74 -6.15
CA SER A 70 1.68 9.75 -5.73
C SER A 70 0.76 10.23 -6.85
N ALA A 71 1.12 11.29 -7.57
CA ALA A 71 0.32 11.78 -8.69
C ALA A 71 0.20 10.74 -9.81
N VAL A 72 1.30 10.07 -10.18
CA VAL A 72 1.29 9.00 -11.17
C VAL A 72 0.44 7.82 -10.69
N SER A 73 0.57 7.41 -9.43
CA SER A 73 -0.25 6.34 -8.84
C SER A 73 -1.74 6.68 -8.84
N ILE A 74 -2.14 7.91 -8.52
CA ILE A 74 -3.55 8.34 -8.56
C ILE A 74 -4.09 8.24 -9.99
N LEU A 75 -3.35 8.76 -10.96
CA LEU A 75 -3.77 8.72 -12.37
C LEU A 75 -3.84 7.28 -12.90
N PHE A 76 -2.86 6.45 -12.54
CA PHE A 76 -2.84 5.04 -12.88
C PHE A 76 -4.05 4.32 -12.29
N LEU A 77 -4.28 4.43 -10.97
CA LEU A 77 -5.37 3.75 -10.27
C LEU A 77 -6.74 4.26 -10.72
N TYR A 78 -6.87 5.55 -11.02
CA TYR A 78 -8.07 6.11 -11.65
C TYR A 78 -8.33 5.44 -13.00
N ALA A 79 -7.35 5.45 -13.91
CA ALA A 79 -7.50 4.82 -15.23
C ALA A 79 -7.78 3.32 -15.12
N PHE A 80 -7.13 2.63 -14.18
CA PHE A 80 -7.28 1.19 -13.95
C PHE A 80 -8.71 0.82 -13.56
N GLN A 81 -9.33 1.60 -12.66
CA GLN A 81 -10.74 1.45 -12.28
C GLN A 81 -11.71 1.83 -13.42
N ARG A 82 -11.41 2.91 -14.17
CA ARG A 82 -12.24 3.36 -15.30
C ARG A 82 -12.26 2.38 -16.46
N LEU A 83 -11.20 1.59 -16.61
CA LEU A 83 -11.02 0.62 -17.68
C LEU A 83 -11.18 -0.83 -17.20
N GLN A 84 -11.66 -1.06 -15.98
CA GLN A 84 -11.69 -2.41 -15.38
C GLN A 84 -12.44 -3.43 -16.23
N ASP A 85 -13.47 -2.97 -16.95
CA ASP A 85 -14.32 -3.77 -17.83
C ASP A 85 -13.57 -4.32 -19.04
N LYS A 86 -12.46 -3.66 -19.43
CA LYS A 86 -11.62 -4.00 -20.57
C LYS A 86 -10.38 -4.81 -20.20
N LEU A 87 -10.13 -5.02 -18.92
CA LEU A 87 -8.97 -5.76 -18.44
C LEU A 87 -9.22 -7.27 -18.52
N LEU A 88 -8.12 -8.03 -18.56
CA LEU A 88 -8.17 -9.48 -18.35
C LEU A 88 -8.75 -9.77 -16.96
N LEU A 89 -9.45 -10.91 -16.82
CA LEU A 89 -10.13 -11.30 -15.57
C LEU A 89 -11.28 -10.35 -15.15
N SER A 90 -11.85 -9.60 -16.09
CA SER A 90 -13.07 -8.83 -15.87
C SER A 90 -14.22 -9.76 -15.48
N LEU A 91 -14.93 -9.42 -14.39
CA LEU A 91 -16.12 -10.13 -13.92
C LEU A 91 -17.40 -9.65 -14.61
N GLY A 92 -17.29 -8.80 -15.64
CA GLY A 92 -18.42 -8.18 -16.33
C GLY A 92 -18.97 -6.92 -15.65
N PHE A 93 -18.32 -6.43 -14.59
CA PHE A 93 -18.65 -5.14 -14.00
C PHE A 93 -18.27 -3.99 -14.94
N PRO A 94 -19.09 -2.92 -15.03
CA PRO A 94 -18.76 -1.76 -15.83
C PRO A 94 -17.57 -0.99 -15.22
N GLY A 95 -16.91 -0.15 -16.02
CA GLY A 95 -15.93 0.83 -15.51
C GLY A 95 -16.49 1.65 -14.35
N VAL A 96 -15.78 1.70 -13.21
CA VAL A 96 -16.22 2.40 -11.98
C VAL A 96 -16.51 3.85 -12.30
N THR A 97 -17.69 4.40 -11.95
CA THR A 97 -18.06 5.79 -12.28
C THR A 97 -16.98 6.81 -11.92
N ASP A 98 -16.82 7.83 -12.75
CA ASP A 98 -15.75 8.84 -12.69
C ASP A 98 -15.43 9.38 -11.28
N HIS A 99 -16.43 9.89 -10.57
CA HIS A 99 -16.27 10.45 -9.23
C HIS A 99 -15.89 9.41 -8.18
N VAL A 100 -16.43 8.19 -8.27
CA VAL A 100 -16.07 7.07 -7.38
C VAL A 100 -14.63 6.63 -7.67
N ALA A 101 -14.27 6.42 -8.94
CA ALA A 101 -12.92 6.04 -9.33
C ALA A 101 -11.87 7.07 -8.87
N TRP A 102 -12.19 8.36 -9.01
CA TRP A 102 -11.32 9.45 -8.55
C TRP A 102 -11.18 9.46 -7.04
N ASN A 103 -12.29 9.41 -6.30
CA ASN A 103 -12.28 9.38 -4.84
C ASN A 103 -11.51 8.17 -4.31
N THR A 104 -11.77 6.98 -4.85
CA THR A 104 -11.06 5.75 -4.49
C THR A 104 -9.57 5.83 -4.80
N ALA A 105 -9.17 6.33 -5.97
CA ALA A 105 -7.77 6.45 -6.33
C ALA A 105 -7.01 7.38 -5.37
N VAL A 106 -7.58 8.55 -5.05
CA VAL A 106 -7.02 9.47 -4.06
C VAL A 106 -6.98 8.82 -2.68
N SER A 107 -8.07 8.16 -2.27
CA SER A 107 -8.22 7.52 -0.96
C SER A 107 -7.16 6.43 -0.70
N PHE A 108 -6.92 5.55 -1.67
CA PHE A 108 -5.94 4.48 -1.53
C PHE A 108 -4.49 5.00 -1.60
N VAL A 109 -4.18 5.91 -2.53
CA VAL A 109 -2.81 6.47 -2.63
C VAL A 109 -2.46 7.35 -1.42
N THR A 110 -3.45 8.01 -0.82
CA THR A 110 -3.27 8.77 0.44
C THR A 110 -3.35 7.90 1.69
N ASN A 111 -3.43 6.57 1.55
CA ASN A 111 -3.49 5.60 2.65
C ASN A 111 -4.68 5.84 3.62
N THR A 112 -5.78 6.39 3.10
CA THR A 112 -7.03 6.60 3.85
C THR A 112 -7.93 5.37 3.75
N ASN A 113 -7.99 4.76 2.56
CA ASN A 113 -8.79 3.56 2.26
C ASN A 113 -10.30 3.73 2.56
N TRP A 114 -10.81 4.95 2.44
CA TRP A 114 -12.24 5.25 2.34
C TRP A 114 -12.86 4.59 1.10
N GLN A 115 -14.05 4.02 1.28
CA GLN A 115 -14.80 3.31 0.24
C GLN A 115 -16.25 3.80 0.20
N ALA A 116 -16.61 4.50 -0.87
CA ALA A 116 -17.98 4.95 -1.14
C ALA A 116 -18.74 3.99 -2.08
N TYR A 117 -18.35 2.71 -2.10
CA TYR A 117 -18.87 1.69 -3.00
C TYR A 117 -18.90 0.32 -2.29
N SER A 118 -19.68 -0.65 -2.83
CA SER A 118 -19.65 -2.03 -2.34
C SER A 118 -18.65 -2.85 -3.16
N GLY A 119 -17.60 -3.35 -2.51
CA GLY A 119 -16.48 -4.01 -3.18
C GLY A 119 -16.91 -5.20 -4.05
N GLU A 120 -17.84 -6.01 -3.56
CA GLU A 120 -18.34 -7.21 -4.23
C GLU A 120 -19.20 -6.94 -5.47
N SER A 121 -19.75 -5.73 -5.61
CA SER A 121 -20.61 -5.36 -6.76
C SER A 121 -19.98 -4.31 -7.68
N THR A 122 -18.88 -3.68 -7.26
CA THR A 122 -18.27 -2.55 -7.97
C THR A 122 -16.89 -2.88 -8.54
N MET A 123 -16.08 -3.69 -7.86
CA MET A 123 -14.66 -3.90 -8.22
C MET A 123 -14.38 -5.33 -8.67
N GLY A 124 -13.75 -5.50 -9.83
CA GLY A 124 -13.18 -6.78 -10.26
C GLY A 124 -11.96 -7.18 -9.42
N HIS A 125 -11.69 -8.48 -9.33
CA HIS A 125 -10.56 -9.01 -8.54
C HIS A 125 -9.20 -8.43 -8.95
N LEU A 126 -8.99 -8.19 -10.25
CA LEU A 126 -7.73 -7.64 -10.74
C LEU A 126 -7.48 -6.21 -10.20
N VAL A 127 -8.51 -5.37 -10.16
CA VAL A 127 -8.41 -4.01 -9.62
C VAL A 127 -8.18 -4.04 -8.11
N GLN A 128 -8.84 -4.94 -7.38
CA GLN A 128 -8.63 -5.07 -5.93
C GLN A 128 -7.22 -5.59 -5.57
N MET A 129 -6.63 -6.42 -6.41
CA MET A 129 -5.34 -7.06 -6.14
C MET A 129 -4.15 -6.20 -6.60
N ALA A 130 -4.26 -5.58 -7.76
CA ALA A 130 -3.14 -4.93 -8.45
C ALA A 130 -3.28 -3.40 -8.57
N GLY A 131 -4.35 -2.83 -8.03
CA GLY A 131 -4.57 -1.39 -7.94
C GLY A 131 -3.98 -0.80 -6.68
#